data_AF-A0A1G6K2I1-F1
#
_entry.id   AF-A0A1G6K2I1-F1
#
_cell.length_a   1.000
_cell.length_b   1.000
_cell.length_c   1.000
_cell.angle_alpha   90.00
_cell.angle_beta   90.00
_cell.angle_gamma   90.00
#
_symmetry.space_group_name_H-M   'P 1'
#
loop_
_entity.id
_entity.type
_entity.pdbx_description
1 polymer ?
#
loop_
_entity_poly.entity_id
_entity_poly.type
_entity_poly.pdbx_seq_one_letter_code
_entity_poly.pdbx_strand_id
1 'polypeptide(L)' 'MPGLTGAVLADQIAQRYPGLPVAPLTGNAGIPPLEPASGVPVSRKPLGPAELAARLRELAAATTDT' A
#
# COMPACT_ATOMS: atom_id res chain seq x y z
N MET A 1 -3.19 13.38 -0.92
CA MET A 1 -2.26 14.49 -0.62
C MET A 1 -2.47 15.53 -1.71
N PRO A 2 -2.50 16.84 -1.43
CA PRO A 2 -2.63 17.84 -2.48
C PRO A 2 -1.52 17.65 -3.53
N GLY A 3 -1.88 17.47 -4.80
CA GLY A 3 -0.93 17.30 -5.91
C GLY A 3 -0.26 15.92 -6.03
N LEU A 4 -0.53 14.96 -5.15
CA LEU A 4 0.07 13.62 -5.20
C LEU A 4 -0.92 12.53 -4.79
N THR A 5 -1.08 11.52 -5.64
CA THR A 5 -1.89 10.33 -5.33
C THR A 5 -1.07 9.31 -4.54
N GLY A 6 -1.73 8.54 -3.67
CA GLY A 6 -1.05 7.48 -2.92
C GLY A 6 -0.46 6.39 -3.82
N ALA A 7 -1.05 6.15 -4.99
CA ALA A 7 -0.57 5.19 -5.98
C ALA A 7 0.74 5.64 -6.64
N VAL A 8 0.82 6.90 -7.07
CA VAL A 8 2.07 7.46 -7.63
C VAL A 8 3.19 7.43 -6.58
N LEU A 9 2.87 7.73 -5.32
CA LEU A 9 3.84 7.62 -4.23
C LEU A 9 4.30 6.16 -4.02
N ALA A 10 3.38 5.19 -4.06
CA ALA A 10 3.74 3.78 -3.93
C ALA A 10 4.70 3.33 -5.04
N ASP A 11 4.45 3.75 -6.28
CA ASP A 11 5.33 3.46 -7.42
C ASP A 11 6.70 4.11 -7.27
N GLN A 12 6.76 5.35 -6.79
CA GLN A 12 8.03 6.03 -6.51
C GLN A 12 8.82 5.34 -5.41
N ILE A 13 8.16 4.84 -4.36
CA ILE A 13 8.82 4.10 -3.28
C ILE A 13 9.37 2.77 -3.82
N ALA A 14 8.59 2.02 -4.59
CA ALA A 14 9.02 0.75 -5.18
C ALA A 14 10.25 0.92 -6.09
N GLN A 15 10.32 2.02 -6.85
CA GLN A 15 11.47 2.33 -7.69
C GLN A 15 12.70 2.77 -6.90
N ARG A 16 12.50 3.60 -5.86
CA ARG A 16 13.59 4.21 -5.10
C ARG A 16 14.19 3.29 -4.04
N TYR A 17 13.37 2.42 -3.45
CA TYR A 17 13.77 1.51 -2.39
C TYR A 17 13.32 0.08 -2.73
N PRO A 18 14.02 -0.60 -3.65
CA PRO A 18 13.75 -2.00 -3.96
C PRO A 18 13.80 -2.84 -2.67
N GLY A 19 12.73 -3.57 -2.38
CA GLY A 19 12.61 -4.40 -1.16
C GLY A 19 11.93 -3.73 0.03
N LEU A 20 11.61 -2.43 -0.02
CA LEU A 20 10.81 -1.80 1.03
C LEU A 20 9.31 -2.15 0.84
N PRO A 21 8.65 -2.83 1.79
CA PRO A 21 7.24 -3.17 1.67
C PRO A 21 6.36 -1.91 1.79
N VAL A 22 5.35 -1.79 0.93
CA VAL A 22 4.38 -0.69 0.95
C VAL A 22 2.96 -1.26 1.04
N ALA A 23 2.10 -0.64 1.84
CA ALA A 23 0.67 -0.95 1.88
C ALA A 23 -0.18 0.32 1.74
N PRO A 24 -0.62 0.64 0.52
CA PRO A 24 -1.52 1.76 0.26
C PRO A 24 -2.90 1.52 0.87
N LEU A 25 -3.52 2.60 1.34
CA LEU A 25 -4.86 2.60 1.93
C LEU A 25 -5.76 3.58 1.17
N THR A 26 -6.91 3.12 0.67
CA THR A 26 -7.93 3.98 0.05
C THR A 26 -9.16 4.09 0.94
N GLY A 27 -9.84 5.23 0.94
CA GLY A 27 -11.02 5.46 1.77
C GLY A 27 -11.83 6.62 1.25
N ASN A 28 -12.50 6.44 0.10
CA ASN A 28 -13.54 7.33 -0.35
C ASN A 28 -14.62 6.52 -1.07
N ALA A 29 -15.87 6.60 -0.61
CA ALA A 29 -16.95 5.67 -0.97
C ALA A 29 -17.42 5.76 -2.44
N GLY A 30 -16.88 6.69 -3.24
CA GLY A 30 -17.28 6.89 -4.63
C GLY A 30 -16.15 6.93 -5.65
N ILE A 31 -14.89 6.71 -5.23
CA ILE A 31 -13.75 6.77 -6.14
C ILE A 31 -13.08 5.39 -6.15
N PRO A 32 -13.03 4.70 -7.30
CA PRO A 32 -12.24 3.48 -7.44
C PRO A 32 -10.80 3.76 -6.98
N PRO A 33 -10.17 2.85 -6.21
CA PRO A 33 -8.76 2.99 -5.91
C PRO A 33 -7.96 3.14 -7.21
N LEU A 34 -7.09 4.14 -7.25
CA LEU A 34 -6.04 4.14 -8.26
C LEU A 34 -5.06 3.05 -7.85
N GLU A 35 -4.92 2.02 -8.67
CA GLU A 35 -3.97 0.94 -8.42
C GLU A 35 -2.56 1.40 -8.82
N PRO A 36 -1.53 1.18 -7.97
CA PRO A 36 -0.13 1.43 -8.33
C PRO A 36 0.29 0.57 -9.52
N ALA A 37 1.11 1.11 -10.44
CA ALA A 37 1.68 0.33 -11.55
C ALA A 37 2.63 -0.79 -11.07
N SER A 38 3.21 -0.62 -9.88
CA SER A 38 4.01 -1.61 -9.16
C SER A 38 3.23 -2.87 -8.76
N GLY A 39 1.89 -2.89 -8.88
CA GLY A 39 1.05 -4.03 -8.52
C GLY A 39 0.89 -4.24 -7.01
N VAL A 40 1.30 -3.26 -6.19
CA VAL A 40 1.17 -3.32 -4.73
C VAL A 40 -0.31 -3.31 -4.34
N PRO A 41 -0.81 -4.30 -3.57
CA PRO A 41 -2.22 -4.38 -3.21
C PRO A 41 -2.70 -3.20 -2.35
N VAL A 42 -3.81 -2.58 -2.76
CA VAL A 42 -4.46 -1.47 -2.04
C VAL A 42 -5.51 -1.99 -1.07
N SER A 43 -5.41 -1.60 0.21
CA SER A 43 -6.40 -1.93 1.23
C SER A 43 -7.49 -0.84 1.34
N ARG A 44 -8.75 -1.22 1.57
CA ARG A 44 -9.88 -0.28 1.71
C ARG A 44 -10.12 0.11 3.16
N LYS A 45 -10.55 1.34 3.37
CA LYS A 45 -11.06 1.85 4.65
C LYS A 45 -12.59 1.66 4.71
N PRO A 46 -13.16 1.44 5.90
CA PRO A 46 -12.48 1.30 7.18
C PRO A 46 -11.70 -0.01 7.26
N LEU A 47 -10.48 0.06 7.81
CA LEU A 47 -9.61 -1.09 8.03
C LEU A 47 -9.57 -1.36 9.54
N GLY A 48 -10.06 -2.52 9.96
CA GLY A 48 -10.12 -2.88 11.39
C GLY A 48 -8.73 -3.19 11.97
N PRO A 49 -8.56 -3.14 13.32
CA PRO A 49 -7.28 -3.44 13.95
C PRO A 49 -6.71 -4.83 13.64
N ALA A 50 -7.58 -5.86 13.61
CA ALA A 50 -7.16 -7.23 13.30
C ALA A 50 -6.69 -7.39 11.83
N GLU A 51 -7.38 -6.72 10.92
CA GLU A 51 -7.06 -6.71 9.49
C GLU A 51 -5.76 -5.95 9.21
N LEU A 52 -5.58 -4.79 9.85
CA LEU A 52 -4.32 -4.05 9.83
C LEU A 52 -3.17 -4.89 10.39
N ALA A 53 -3.36 -5.57 11.52
CA ALA A 53 -2.34 -6.42 12.10
C ALA A 53 -1.97 -7.59 11.19
N ALA A 54 -2.94 -8.20 10.50
CA ALA A 54 -2.67 -9.24 9.51
C ALA A 54 -1.84 -8.69 8.34
N ARG A 55 -2.23 -7.54 7.80
CA ARG A 55 -1.51 -6.90 6.68
C ARG A 55 -0.09 -6.53 7.04
N LEU A 56 0.15 -6.01 8.24
CA LEU A 56 1.49 -5.70 8.72
C LEU A 56 2.37 -6.94 8.87
N ARG A 57 1.81 -8.06 9.34
CA ARG A 57 2.53 -9.35 9.42
C ARG A 57 2.94 -9.85 8.05
N GLU A 58 2.05 -9.77 7.06
CA GLU A 58 2.36 -10.15 5.67
C GLU A 58 3.52 -9.32 5.09
N LEU A 59 3.49 -8.00 5.29
CA LEU A 59 4.55 -7.10 4.82
C LEU A 59 5.91 -7.40 5.47
N ALA A 60 5.90 -7.65 6.79
CA ALA A 60 7.11 -7.98 7.54
C ALA A 60 7.71 -9.34 7.13
N ALA A 61 6.87 -10.33 6.84
CA ALA A 61 7.33 -11.62 6.33
C ALA A 61 7.98 -11.50 4.94
N ALA A 62 7.42 -10.66 4.06
CA ALA A 62 7.94 -10.43 2.71
C ALA A 62 9.32 -9.75 2.68
N THR A 63 9.77 -9.16 3.79
CA THR A 63 11.06 -8.45 3.88
C THR A 63 12.22 -9.34 4.36
N THR A 64 11.97 -10.60 4.73
CA THR A 64 12.96 -11.44 5.43
C THR A 64 13.77 -12.34 4.48
N ASP A 65 13.51 -12.33 3.17
CA ASP A 65 14.17 -13.20 2.17
C ASP A 65 15.29 -12.50 1.37
N THR A 66 16.12 -11.66 1.99
CA THR A 66 17.29 -11.03 1.33
C THR A 66 18.48 -10.96 2.27
#